data_AF-A0A432M7U7-F1
#
_entry.id   AF-A0A432M7U7-F1
#
_cell.length_a   1.000
_cell.length_b   1.000
_cell.length_c   1.000
_cell.angle_alpha   90.00
_cell.angle_beta   90.00
_cell.angle_gamma   90.00
#
_symmetry.space_group_name_H-M   'P 1'
#
loop_
_entity.id
_entity.type
_entity.pdbx_description
1 polymer ?
#
loop_
_entity_poly.entity_id
_entity_poly.type
_entity_poly.pdbx_seq_one_letter_code
_entity_poly.pdbx_strand_id
1 'polypeptide(L)'
;MSPADDVIDFYIVLLHYAAIERGSWLICAGPASHCLAVHEDQASAIAHARRMADYRVSAGRAAQIHVRDEGDRFWKTIWCSAGTEPKHP
;
A
#
# COMPACT_ATOMS: atom_id res chain seq x y z
N MET A 1 10.43 2.24 -25.54
CA MET A 1 10.31 2.28 -24.06
C MET A 1 10.26 0.84 -23.60
N SER A 2 11.10 0.46 -22.64
CA SER A 2 11.21 -0.93 -22.17
C SER A 2 10.04 -1.24 -21.23
N PRO A 3 9.40 -2.42 -21.28
CA PRO A 3 8.18 -2.79 -20.54
C PRO A 3 8.41 -3.03 -19.02
N ALA A 4 9.34 -2.30 -18.42
CA ALA A 4 9.43 -2.12 -16.97
C ALA A 4 8.32 -1.17 -16.45
N ASP A 5 7.43 -0.72 -17.35
CA ASP A 5 6.12 -0.10 -17.13
C ASP A 5 5.15 -1.17 -16.55
N ASP A 6 4.40 -1.02 -15.46
CA ASP A 6 4.09 0.11 -14.60
C ASP A 6 3.44 -0.49 -13.33
N VAL A 7 4.25 -1.08 -12.43
CA VAL A 7 3.76 -1.72 -11.19
C VAL A 7 3.13 -0.64 -10.32
N ILE A 8 1.84 -0.79 -10.01
CA ILE A 8 1.12 0.13 -9.14
C ILE A 8 1.42 -0.22 -7.69
N ASP A 9 2.17 0.65 -7.04
CA ASP A 9 2.48 0.50 -5.61
C ASP A 9 1.41 1.16 -4.74
N PHE A 10 0.82 0.36 -3.85
CA PHE A 10 -0.03 0.83 -2.77
C PHE A 10 0.76 0.86 -1.46
N TYR A 11 0.76 2.00 -0.78
CA TYR A 11 1.44 2.21 0.49
C TYR A 11 0.43 2.36 1.61
N ILE A 12 0.57 1.55 2.65
CA ILE A 12 -0.25 1.61 3.85
C ILE A 12 0.59 2.23 4.97
N VAL A 13 0.18 3.41 5.42
CA VAL A 13 0.93 4.21 6.41
C VAL A 13 0.05 4.60 7.58
N LEU A 14 0.60 4.48 8.79
CA LEU A 14 -0.01 5.01 9.99
C LEU A 14 0.21 6.52 10.08
N LEU A 15 -0.88 7.28 10.10
CA LEU A 15 -0.88 8.70 10.42
C LEU A 15 -1.31 8.86 11.88
N HIS A 16 -0.38 9.33 12.72
CA HIS A 16 -0.67 9.68 14.10
C HIS A 16 -1.15 11.12 14.20
N TYR A 17 -2.25 11.31 14.90
CA TYR A 17 -2.70 12.64 15.31
C TYR A 17 -2.29 12.88 16.76
N ALA A 18 -1.23 13.66 16.96
CA ALA A 18 -0.70 13.98 18.30
C ALA A 18 -1.75 14.57 19.25
N ALA A 19 -2.82 15.18 18.72
CA ALA A 19 -3.88 15.81 19.49
C ALA A 19 -4.93 14.85 20.06
N ILE A 20 -5.07 13.63 19.54
CA ILE A 20 -6.19 12.73 19.89
C ILE A 20 -5.77 11.30 20.24
N GLU A 21 -4.47 11.05 20.44
CA GLU A 21 -3.89 9.72 20.78
C GLU A 21 -4.46 8.56 19.93
N ARG A 22 -4.88 8.87 18.69
CA ARG A 22 -5.44 7.93 17.74
C ARG A 22 -4.65 8.01 16.45
N GLY A 23 -4.38 6.84 15.89
CA GLY A 23 -3.83 6.67 14.56
C GLY A 23 -4.93 6.38 13.54
N SER A 24 -4.69 6.74 12.29
CA SER A 24 -5.48 6.25 11.17
C SER A 24 -4.55 5.66 10.11
N TRP A 25 -4.98 4.57 9.50
CA TRP A 25 -4.24 3.88 8.46
C TRP A 25 -4.67 4.40 7.09
N LEU A 26 -3.75 5.09 6.42
CA LEU A 26 -3.94 5.63 5.08
C LEU A 26 -3.50 4.61 4.04
N ILE A 27 -4.22 4.54 2.93
CA ILE A 27 -3.76 3.85 1.72
C ILE A 27 -3.44 4.90 0.68
N CYS A 28 -2.21 4.90 0.17
CA CYS A 28 -1.75 5.84 -0.86
C CYS A 28 -1.29 5.09 -2.12
N ALA A 29 -1.42 5.71 -3.29
CA ALA A 29 -0.75 5.25 -4.51
C ALA A 29 0.53 6.06 -4.76
N GLY A 30 1.66 5.39 -4.98
CA GLY A 30 2.96 6.06 -5.11
C GLY A 30 3.47 6.67 -3.80
N PRO A 31 4.45 7.60 -3.80
CA PRO A 31 5.24 8.02 -2.63
C PRO A 31 4.47 8.83 -1.56
N ALA A 32 3.38 8.28 -1.03
CA ALA A 32 2.50 8.79 0.02
C ALA A 32 1.75 10.10 -0.27
N SER A 33 1.92 10.71 -1.46
CA SER A 33 1.31 12.00 -1.82
C SER A 33 -0.13 11.91 -2.34
N HIS A 34 -0.64 10.71 -2.66
CA HIS A 34 -2.00 10.52 -3.16
C HIS A 34 -2.78 9.53 -2.28
N CYS A 35 -3.45 10.05 -1.25
CA CYS A 35 -4.30 9.27 -0.35
C CYS A 35 -5.59 8.83 -1.07
N LEU A 36 -5.87 7.53 -1.06
CA LEU A 36 -7.01 6.89 -1.69
C LEU A 36 -8.10 6.48 -0.69
N ALA A 37 -7.70 6.10 0.53
CA ALA A 37 -8.62 5.66 1.57
C ALA A 37 -8.00 5.80 2.97
N VAL A 38 -8.86 5.85 3.99
CA VAL A 38 -8.50 5.94 5.41
C VAL A 38 -9.28 4.89 6.20
N HIS A 39 -8.62 4.22 7.15
CA HIS A 39 -9.21 3.22 8.03
C HIS A 39 -8.77 3.43 9.48
N GLU A 40 -9.58 2.96 10.43
CA GLU A 40 -9.24 3.03 11.86
C GLU A 40 -8.24 1.95 12.28
N ASP A 41 -8.20 0.83 11.56
CA ASP A 41 -7.32 -0.30 11.84
C ASP A 41 -6.55 -0.78 10.60
N GLN A 42 -5.42 -1.43 10.85
CA GLN A 42 -4.49 -1.86 9.82
C GLN A 42 -5.07 -2.99 8.95
N ALA A 43 -5.82 -3.91 9.55
CA ALA A 43 -6.33 -5.08 8.85
C ALA A 43 -7.36 -4.66 7.78
N SER A 44 -8.24 -3.70 8.11
CA SER A 44 -9.17 -3.08 7.18
C SER A 44 -8.47 -2.36 6.03
N ALA A 45 -7.39 -1.63 6.33
CA ALA A 45 -6.58 -0.99 5.30
C ALA A 45 -5.93 -2.00 4.35
N ILE A 46 -5.34 -3.08 4.88
CA ILE A 46 -4.74 -4.16 4.08
C ILE A 46 -5.80 -4.84 3.20
N ALA A 47 -6.97 -5.16 3.76
CA ALA A 47 -8.05 -5.78 3.02
C ALA A 47 -8.55 -4.89 1.86
N HIS A 48 -8.63 -3.58 2.09
CA HIS A 48 -9.01 -2.63 1.03
C HIS A 48 -7.91 -2.49 -0.02
N ALA A 49 -6.64 -2.39 0.38
CA ALA A 49 -5.52 -2.34 -0.56
C ALA A 49 -5.47 -3.58 -1.45
N ARG A 50 -5.74 -4.78 -0.90
CA ARG A 50 -5.86 -6.03 -1.68
C ARG A 50 -6.95 -5.94 -2.74
N ARG A 51 -8.16 -5.48 -2.39
CA ARG A 51 -9.24 -5.29 -3.37
C ARG A 51 -8.84 -4.33 -4.48
N MET A 52 -8.14 -3.23 -4.15
CA MET A 52 -7.65 -2.29 -5.16
C MET A 52 -6.58 -2.92 -6.05
N ALA A 53 -5.66 -3.68 -5.47
CA ALA A 53 -4.61 -4.36 -6.23
C ALA A 53 -5.19 -5.43 -7.16
N ASP A 54 -6.11 -6.26 -6.67
CA ASP A 54 -6.81 -7.27 -7.46
C ASP A 54 -7.58 -6.65 -8.62
N TYR A 55 -8.24 -5.50 -8.40
CA TYR A 55 -8.90 -4.75 -9.46
C TYR A 55 -7.90 -4.31 -10.56
N ARG A 56 -6.73 -3.81 -10.18
CA ARG A 56 -5.69 -3.41 -11.14
C ARG A 56 -5.13 -4.61 -11.92
N VAL A 57 -4.90 -5.73 -11.23
CA VAL A 57 -4.47 -6.99 -11.86
C VAL A 57 -5.50 -7.49 -12.85
N SER A 58 -6.78 -7.45 -12.50
CA SER A 58 -7.88 -7.82 -13.41
C SER A 58 -7.94 -6.94 -14.67
N ALA A 59 -7.44 -5.69 -14.58
CA ALA A 59 -7.33 -4.76 -15.69
C ALA A 59 -6.00 -4.90 -16.47
N GLY A 60 -5.22 -5.96 -16.21
CA GLY A 60 -3.96 -6.24 -16.91
C GLY A 60 -2.76 -5.45 -16.39
N ARG A 61 -2.84 -4.87 -15.18
CA ARG A 61 -1.74 -4.09 -14.58
C ARG A 61 -1.18 -4.79 -13.35
N ALA A 62 0.14 -4.87 -13.23
CA ALA A 62 0.77 -5.34 -12.02
C ALA A 62 0.59 -4.34 -10.86
N ALA A 63 0.50 -4.86 -9.65
CA ALA A 63 0.38 -4.09 -8.41
C ALA A 63 1.13 -4.74 -7.25
N GLN A 64 1.50 -3.93 -6.26
CA GLN A 64 2.13 -4.36 -5.01
C GLN A 64 1.56 -3.59 -3.83
N ILE A 65 1.64 -4.18 -2.64
CA ILE A 65 1.19 -3.55 -1.40
C ILE A 65 2.34 -3.54 -0.40
N HIS A 66 2.66 -2.35 0.09
CA HIS A 66 3.69 -2.10 1.07
C HIS A 66 3.07 -1.56 2.35
N VAL A 67 3.51 -2.09 3.49
CA VAL A 67 3.13 -1.63 4.83
C VAL A 67 4.36 -1.09 5.52
N ARG A 68 4.19 -0.05 6.32
CA ARG A 68 5.13 0.34 7.37
C ARG A 68 4.41 0.26 8.70
N ASP A 69 4.83 -0.70 9.53
CA ASP A 69 4.27 -0.93 10.85
C ASP A 69 4.60 0.22 11.82
N GLU A 70 3.85 0.32 12.92
CA GLU A 70 4.08 1.33 13.94
C GLU A 70 5.46 1.13 14.59
N GLY A 71 6.30 2.17 14.53
CA GLY A 71 7.67 2.12 15.04
C GLY A 71 8.71 1.57 14.05
N ASP A 72 8.29 1.04 12.91
CA ASP A 72 9.21 0.52 11.91
C ASP A 72 9.70 1.61 10.95
N ARG A 73 11.00 1.60 10.68
CA ARG A 73 11.64 2.56 9.77
C ARG A 73 11.56 2.15 8.31
N PHE A 74 11.26 0.87 8.06
CA PHE A 74 11.35 0.27 6.74
C PHE A 74 9.97 -0.15 6.24
N TRP A 75 9.81 -0.05 4.94
CA TRP A 75 8.65 -0.63 4.25
C TRP A 75 8.85 -2.13 4.12
N LYS A 76 7.75 -2.87 4.17
CA LYS A 76 7.69 -4.29 3.87
C LYS A 76 6.67 -4.55 2.78
N THR A 77 7.05 -5.25 1.73
CA THR A 77 6.07 -5.70 0.74
C THR A 77 5.32 -6.92 1.28
N ILE A 78 4.01 -6.78 1.49
CA ILE A 78 3.15 -7.83 2.06
C ILE A 78 2.34 -8.60 1.01
N TRP A 79 2.32 -8.11 -0.23
CA TRP A 79 1.62 -8.73 -1.34
C TRP A 79 2.17 -8.22 -2.68
N CYS A 80 2.27 -9.12 -3.66
CA CYS A 80 2.73 -8.84 -5.01
C CYS A 80 1.84 -9.54 -6.03
N SER A 81 1.69 -8.95 -7.21
CA SER A 81 1.12 -9.64 -8.37
C SER A 81 2.01 -10.82 -8.79
N ALA A 82 1.40 -11.84 -9.40
CA ALA A 82 2.15 -13.00 -9.90
C ALA A 82 3.26 -12.57 -10.88
N GLY A 83 4.46 -13.12 -10.71
CA GLY A 83 5.61 -12.80 -11.55
C GLY A 83 6.29 -11.45 -11.22
N THR A 84 5.88 -10.76 -10.16
CA THR A 84 6.57 -9.55 -9.68
C THR A 84 7.39 -9.83 -8.42
N GLU A 85 8.60 -9.30 -8.37
CA GLU A 85 9.47 -9.38 -7.20
C GLU A 85 9.11 -8.28 -6.19
N PRO A 86 9.15 -8.55 -4.87
CA PRO A 86 8.84 -7.55 -3.87
C PRO A 86 9.83 -6.38 -3.93
N LYS A 87 9.30 -5.16 -4.02
CA LYS A 87 10.11 -3.92 -4.00
C LYS A 87 10.85 -3.67 -2.68
N HIS A 88 10.28 -4.10 -1.57
CA HIS A 88 10.83 -3.95 -0.23
C HIS A 88 10.90 -5.32 0.48
N PRO A 89 12.08 -5.72 0.98
CA PRO A 89 12.28 -7.01 1.62
C PRO A 89 11.54 -7.16 2.96
#